data_AF-G5PXA9-F1
#
_entry.id   AF-G5PXA9-F1
#
_cell.length_a   1.000
_cell.length_b   1.000
_cell.length_c   1.000
_cell.angle_alpha   90.00
_cell.angle_beta   90.00
_cell.angle_gamma   90.00
#
_symmetry.space_group_name_H-M   'P 1'
#
loop_
_entity.id
_entity.type
_entity.pdbx_description
1 polymer ?
#
loop_
_entity_poly.entity_id
_entity_poly.type
_entity_poly.pdbx_seq_one_letter_code
_entity_poly.pdbx_strand_id
1 'polypeptide(L)' 'MRNEITKQVERARAYSVNFRTAERFGLLHIVVKPVVFWFEQYNEQKQNE' A
#
# COMPACT_ATOMS: atom_id res chain seq x y z
N MET A 1 -7.99 -5.53 9.77
CA MET A 1 -6.92 -5.79 8.78
C MET A 1 -6.78 -4.66 7.75
N ARG A 2 -7.80 -4.36 6.92
CA ARG A 2 -7.71 -3.27 5.91
C ARG A 2 -7.31 -1.90 6.49
N ASN A 3 -7.91 -1.51 7.62
CA ASN A 3 -7.59 -0.24 8.30
C ASN A 3 -6.14 -0.16 8.82
N GLU A 4 -5.43 -1.28 8.98
CA GLU A 4 -4.02 -1.26 9.39
C GLU A 4 -3.09 -1.13 8.18
N ILE A 5 -3.52 -1.61 7.03
CA ILE A 5 -2.79 -1.46 5.75
C ILE A 5 -2.79 0.00 5.33
N THR A 6 -3.90 0.73 5.54
CA THR A 6 -3.98 2.17 5.23
C THR A 6 -2.98 3.01 6.04
N LYS A 7 -2.63 2.58 7.25
CA LYS A 7 -1.65 3.25 8.12
C LYS A 7 -0.19 2.96 7.77
N GLN A 8 0.10 2.16 6.76
CA GLN A 8 1.48 1.76 6.45
C GLN A 8 2.37 2.94 6.07
N VAL A 9 1.83 3.89 5.29
CA VAL A 9 2.57 5.10 4.90
C VAL A 9 2.90 5.95 6.14
N GLU A 10 1.94 6.14 7.03
CA GLU A 10 2.13 6.89 8.28
C GLU A 10 3.20 6.25 9.16
N ARG A 11 3.15 4.92 9.31
CA ARG A 11 4.17 4.16 10.07
C ARG A 11 5.55 4.25 9.41
N ALA A 12 5.63 4.15 8.08
CA ALA A 12 6.89 4.28 7.37
C ALA A 12 7.49 5.69 7.56
N ARG A 13 6.66 6.74 7.48
CA ARG A 13 7.07 8.11 7.78
C ARG A 13 7.51 8.29 9.23
N ALA A 14 6.82 7.68 10.20
CA ALA A 14 7.18 7.78 11.61
C ALA A 14 8.52 7.10 11.93
N TYR A 15 8.72 5.87 11.46
CA TYR A 15 9.79 5.01 11.98
C TYR A 15 10.97 4.79 11.04
N SER A 16 10.87 5.09 9.74
CA SER A 16 11.95 4.85 8.78
C SER A 16 12.58 6.14 8.27
N VAL A 17 13.81 6.39 8.69
CA VAL A 17 14.65 7.50 8.17
C VAL A 17 14.83 7.36 6.65
N ASN A 18 15.12 6.15 6.17
CA ASN A 18 15.35 5.89 4.74
C ASN A 18 14.10 6.18 3.91
N PHE A 19 12.91 5.81 4.41
CA PHE A 19 11.65 6.13 3.73
C PHE A 19 11.45 7.63 3.58
N ARG A 20 11.63 8.39 4.67
CA ARG A 20 11.52 9.87 4.64
C ARG A 20 12.53 10.51 3.70
N THR A 21 13.77 10.01 3.70
CA THR A 21 14.82 10.49 2.80
C THR A 21 14.45 10.21 1.35
N ALA A 22 14.07 8.98 1.01
CA ALA A 22 13.65 8.62 -0.34
C ALA A 22 12.42 9.44 -0.80
N GLU A 23 11.43 9.65 0.09
CA GLU A 23 10.27 10.50 -0.19
C GLU A 23 10.68 11.96 -0.44
N ARG A 24 11.55 12.54 0.41
CA ARG A 24 12.03 13.92 0.29
C ARG A 24 12.79 14.18 -1.02
N PHE A 25 13.58 13.21 -1.47
CA PHE A 25 14.36 13.33 -2.70
C PHE A 25 13.62 12.82 -3.94
N GLY A 26 12.34 12.45 -3.83
CA GLY A 26 11.53 11.99 -4.97
C GLY A 26 11.95 10.64 -5.54
N LEU A 27 12.67 9.82 -4.76
CA LEU A 27 13.08 8.46 -5.15
C LEU A 27 11.93 7.45 -5.05
N LEU A 28 10.81 7.84 -4.43
CA LEU A 28 9.57 7.07 -4.34
C LEU A 28 8.36 8.00 -4.46
N HIS A 29 7.19 7.40 -4.62
CA HIS A 29 5.91 8.10 -4.51
C HIS A 29 4.90 7.25 -3.75
N ILE A 30 3.94 7.90 -3.10
CA ILE A 30 2.84 7.21 -2.40
C ILE A 30 1.78 6.81 -3.40
N VAL A 31 1.36 5.55 -3.36
CA VAL A 31 0.28 5.03 -4.20
C VAL A 31 -1.02 5.02 -3.39
N VAL A 32 -1.92 5.95 -3.69
CA VAL A 32 -3.23 6.07 -3.02
C VAL A 32 -4.25 5.23 -3.78
N LYS A 33 -4.07 3.90 -3.75
CA LYS A 33 -5.03 2.94 -4.31
C LYS A 33 -5.34 1.84 -3.31
N PRO A 34 -6.55 1.24 -3.34
CA PRO A 34 -6.85 0.10 -2.49
C PRO A 34 -5.86 -1.03 -2.71
N VAL A 35 -5.39 -1.65 -1.63
CA VAL A 35 -4.69 -2.93 -1.71
C VAL A 35 -5.75 -3.98 -2.03
N VAL A 36 -5.57 -4.63 -3.17
CA VAL A 36 -6.38 -5.77 -3.61
C VAL A 36 -5.51 -7.00 -3.46
N PHE A 37 -5.99 -7.98 -2.70
CA PHE A 37 -5.27 -9.24 -2.55
C PHE A 37 -5.56 -10.17 -3.71
N TRP A 38 -4.60 -11.05 -4.03
CA TRP A 38 -4.73 -12.02 -5.12
C TRP A 38 -6.01 -12.87 -5.02
N PHE A 39 -6.38 -13.32 -3.82
CA PHE A 39 -7.59 -14.14 -3.61
C PHE A 39 -8.88 -13.36 -3.87
N GLU A 40 -8.87 -12.04 -3.71
CA GLU A 40 -10.04 -11.19 -4.01
C GLU A 40 -10.24 -11.11 -5.52
N GLN A 41 -9.15 -10.96 -6.28
CA GLN A 41 -9.19 -10.99 -7.74
C GLN A 41 -9.62 -12.35 -8.28
N TYR A 42 -9.09 -13.44 -7.71
CA TYR A 42 -9.45 -14.80 -8.12
C TYR A 42 -10.94 -15.09 -7.93
N ASN A 43 -11.52 -14.69 -6.79
CA ASN A 43 -12.93 -14.88 -6.53
C ASN A 43 -13.82 -14.05 -7.46
N GLU A 44 -13.44 -12.82 -7.78
CA GLU A 44 -14.15 -11.98 -8.74
C GLU A 44 -14.14 -12.59 -10.15
N GLN A 45 -12.99 -13.09 -10.61
CA GLN A 45 -12.87 -13.77 -11.90
C GLN A 45 -13.79 -15.00 -11.99
N LYS A 46 -13.83 -15.83 -10.94
CA LYS A 46 -14.69 -17.01 -10.89
C LYS A 46 -16.19 -16.73 -10.88
N GLN A 47 -16.62 -15.56 -10.40
CA GLN A 47 -18.03 -15.16 -10.40
C GLN A 47 -18.47 -14.60 -11.76
N ASN A 48 -17.51 -14.18 -12.58
CA ASN A 48 -17.73 -13.61 -13.92
C ASN A 48 -17.55 -14.64 -15.05
N GLU A 49 -17.23 -15.89 -14.71
CA GLU A 49 -17.22 -17.08 -15.59
C GLU A 49 -18.56 -17.82 -15.54
#